data_AF-A0A316B421-F1
#
_entry.id   AF-A0A316B421-F1
#
_cell.length_a   1.000
_cell.length_b   1.000
_cell.length_c   1.000
_cell.angle_alpha   90.00
_cell.angle_beta   90.00
_cell.angle_gamma   90.00
#
_symmetry.space_group_name_H-M   'P 1'
#
loop_
_entity.id
_entity.type
_entity.pdbx_description
1 polymer ?
#
loop_
_entity_poly.entity_id
_entity_poly.type
_entity_poly.pdbx_seq_one_letter_code
_entity_poly.pdbx_strand_id
1 'polypeptide(L)'
;MSFLPGEKLHYAETHFKFKLPWSLLYRPWPEILVDAPFQFVPGTNPVLWIVVRDAHRFPTRIEEIRLRIEKESDPEEPRETKVSLDIQADQQFCFFPVELGNLAPGVYKVHSQITARRNGKTRTFSRWNYPGLKPRPLRIHILSEALPKPEGFVAGEMHCHTHYSADHVEHGATPAVFQQAATAIGLDFVSLTDHAYDFAFLTEDYTKEAPSPLPRFEALRKEVADCNLTEKANGQNTAAPLMIAGEEVSVGNSKGENVHMTVLGPSGYLPGLGDCGRNWLDNKPSFKIPQILKMTEAPCFAAHPHQQMGYLEKFVFRRGYWKSEDLQTQSPHPIRGIQFWNGLRDEGFMLGREWWIQELGKENFVLPIGGNDAHGDLNDTTAVNLPLFTLKNNRHHVFGKVRTVVQLPTAQQDSGQQEKPTPRNTNVVANGLTCELVQKAFSGDNCYVTDGPALWWERTLDSNGRNSGLLFHARSNQDLGGCFRYIKIFGRRRLPGGKLSPREELHLASQVATLPSVDIPVDFENYVYLRAECETATGKFALTSAAVQQ
;
A
#
# COMPACT_ATOMS: atom_id res chain seq x y z
N MET A 1 23.42 35.75 23.48
CA MET A 1 22.13 35.53 24.15
C MET A 1 21.11 35.14 23.09
N SER A 2 20.54 33.93 23.13
CA SER A 2 19.31 33.55 22.38
C SER A 2 18.94 32.09 22.64
N PHE A 3 17.81 31.92 23.35
CA PHE A 3 16.79 30.86 23.34
C PHE A 3 17.21 29.38 23.28
N LEU A 4 17.09 28.74 24.45
CA LEU A 4 17.26 27.32 24.80
C LEU A 4 16.26 26.34 24.10
N PRO A 5 16.50 25.00 24.20
CA PRO A 5 16.10 23.94 23.29
C PRO A 5 14.80 23.18 23.66
N GLY A 6 14.32 22.38 22.70
CA GLY A 6 13.34 21.29 22.91
C GLY A 6 11.92 21.57 22.41
N GLU A 7 11.65 21.21 21.15
CA GLU A 7 10.42 20.53 20.64
C GLU A 7 10.44 20.46 19.09
N LYS A 8 10.17 19.26 18.51
CA LYS A 8 10.19 18.94 17.06
C LYS A 8 8.86 18.28 16.64
N LEU A 9 8.00 19.07 16.00
CA LEU A 9 7.27 18.90 14.70
C LEU A 9 7.20 17.51 14.01
N HIS A 10 6.08 17.01 13.41
CA HIS A 10 4.81 17.59 12.88
C HIS A 10 3.63 16.60 12.94
N TYR A 11 2.39 16.97 13.30
CA TYR A 11 1.13 16.21 13.13
C TYR A 11 0.23 16.92 12.14
N ALA A 12 -0.88 16.31 11.70
CA ALA A 12 -2.08 17.10 11.52
C ALA A 12 -2.40 17.79 12.86
N GLU A 13 -1.74 18.92 13.16
CA GLU A 13 -1.59 19.54 14.49
C GLU A 13 -2.91 20.08 15.09
N THR A 14 -4.01 19.35 14.97
CA THR A 14 -5.26 19.62 15.66
C THR A 14 -5.10 19.46 17.16
N HIS A 15 -4.18 18.63 17.65
CA HIS A 15 -3.96 18.46 19.09
C HIS A 15 -2.54 18.75 19.56
N PHE A 16 -1.62 19.05 18.65
CA PHE A 16 -0.26 19.48 18.97
C PHE A 16 -0.21 21.00 19.16
N LYS A 17 0.40 21.46 20.25
CA LYS A 17 0.69 22.87 20.54
C LYS A 17 2.13 22.97 20.97
N PHE A 18 2.86 23.93 20.41
CA PHE A 18 4.11 24.38 21.03
C PHE A 18 3.81 25.02 22.40
N LYS A 19 4.86 25.19 23.21
CA LYS A 19 4.86 26.12 24.36
C LYS A 19 4.48 27.57 24.01
N LEU A 20 4.34 27.90 22.72
CA LEU A 20 3.72 29.12 22.21
C LEU A 20 2.27 28.84 21.76
N PRO A 21 1.28 29.66 22.13
CA PRO A 21 -0.15 29.35 21.95
C PRO A 21 -0.71 29.30 20.50
N TRP A 22 0.13 29.18 19.46
CA TRP A 22 -0.22 29.57 18.09
C TRP A 22 -0.12 28.36 17.13
N SER A 23 -1.04 27.39 17.25
CA SER A 23 -1.35 26.44 16.15
C SER A 23 -2.70 26.83 15.58
N LEU A 24 -2.75 27.20 14.30
CA LEU A 24 -4.02 27.48 13.61
C LEU A 24 -4.84 26.21 13.39
N LEU A 25 -4.17 25.06 13.45
CA LEU A 25 -4.79 23.75 13.33
C LEU A 25 -5.40 23.29 14.66
N TYR A 26 -4.94 23.76 15.82
CA TYR A 26 -5.41 23.22 17.10
C TYR A 26 -6.93 23.32 17.30
N ARG A 27 -7.61 22.23 17.67
CA ARG A 27 -9.02 22.18 18.04
C ARG A 27 -9.20 21.41 19.35
N PRO A 28 -10.03 21.89 20.29
CA PRO A 28 -10.30 21.17 21.53
C PRO A 28 -11.42 20.14 21.34
N TRP A 29 -11.32 19.27 20.36
CA TRP A 29 -12.30 18.24 19.96
C TRP A 29 -11.53 17.08 19.35
N PRO A 30 -11.88 15.81 19.59
CA PRO A 30 -11.18 14.70 18.94
C PRO A 30 -11.28 14.86 17.42
N GLU A 31 -10.36 14.29 16.66
CA GLU A 31 -10.51 14.26 15.21
C GLU A 31 -11.67 13.33 14.89
N ILE A 32 -12.64 13.83 14.13
CA ILE A 32 -13.79 13.04 13.70
C ILE A 32 -13.82 13.19 12.19
N LEU A 33 -13.75 12.06 11.48
CA LEU A 33 -13.91 12.02 10.04
C LEU A 33 -14.75 10.81 9.60
N VAL A 34 -15.20 10.84 8.35
CA VAL A 34 -15.85 9.72 7.66
C VAL A 34 -15.00 9.32 6.46
N ASP A 35 -14.68 8.04 6.40
CA ASP A 35 -13.91 7.44 5.32
C ASP A 35 -14.49 6.09 4.86
N ALA A 36 -14.15 5.67 3.65
CA ALA A 36 -14.64 4.42 3.06
C ALA A 36 -13.69 3.94 1.96
N PRO A 37 -13.64 2.64 1.64
CA PRO A 37 -12.85 2.15 0.51
C PRO A 37 -13.31 2.85 -0.79
N PHE A 38 -12.36 3.20 -1.65
CA PHE A 38 -12.67 3.89 -2.92
C PHE A 38 -13.48 3.02 -3.91
N GLN A 39 -13.54 1.70 -3.68
CA GLN A 39 -14.15 0.73 -4.56
C GLN A 39 -14.74 -0.45 -3.77
N PHE A 40 -15.76 -1.08 -4.35
CA PHE A 40 -16.39 -2.30 -3.83
C PHE A 40 -16.57 -3.31 -4.96
N VAL A 41 -16.04 -4.52 -4.79
CA VAL A 41 -16.22 -5.64 -5.73
C VAL A 41 -17.63 -6.21 -5.64
N PRO A 42 -18.13 -6.88 -6.68
CA PRO A 42 -19.48 -7.43 -6.66
C PRO A 42 -19.72 -8.36 -5.46
N GLY A 43 -20.90 -8.27 -4.86
CA GLY A 43 -21.30 -9.09 -3.71
C GLY A 43 -20.79 -8.61 -2.35
N THR A 44 -20.01 -7.52 -2.29
CA THR A 44 -19.64 -6.87 -1.02
C THR A 44 -20.63 -5.78 -0.66
N ASN A 45 -21.03 -5.73 0.62
CA ASN A 45 -21.87 -4.64 1.13
C ASN A 45 -21.01 -3.39 1.36
N PRO A 46 -21.38 -2.24 0.78
CA PRO A 46 -20.62 -1.03 0.99
C PRO A 46 -20.73 -0.52 2.43
N VAL A 47 -19.57 -0.34 3.06
CA VAL A 47 -19.42 0.16 4.43
C VAL A 47 -18.57 1.43 4.43
N LEU A 48 -18.92 2.38 5.32
CA LEU A 48 -18.04 3.48 5.68
C LEU A 48 -17.73 3.42 7.18
N TRP A 49 -16.70 4.11 7.61
CA TRP A 49 -16.37 4.24 9.03
C TRP A 49 -16.44 5.69 9.46
N ILE A 50 -17.01 5.92 10.66
CA ILE A 50 -16.72 7.10 11.44
C ILE A 50 -15.42 6.81 12.18
N VAL A 51 -14.37 7.53 11.82
CA VAL A 51 -13.06 7.44 12.47
C VAL A 51 -12.98 8.53 13.53
N VAL A 52 -12.67 8.14 14.76
CA VAL A 52 -12.46 9.07 15.87
C VAL A 52 -11.05 8.90 16.41
N ARG A 53 -10.27 9.98 16.43
CA ARG A 53 -8.90 10.01 16.96
C ARG A 53 -8.80 10.93 18.17
N ASP A 54 -7.94 10.56 19.11
CA ASP A 54 -7.69 11.28 20.37
C ASP A 54 -8.92 11.45 21.29
N ALA A 55 -9.89 10.54 21.20
CA ALA A 55 -11.09 10.60 22.05
C ALA A 55 -10.77 10.38 23.54
N HIS A 56 -9.70 9.67 23.88
CA HIS A 56 -9.17 9.58 25.25
C HIS A 56 -8.82 10.95 25.87
N ARG A 57 -8.38 11.92 25.06
CA ARG A 57 -8.08 13.30 25.50
C ARG A 57 -9.29 14.21 25.40
N PHE A 58 -10.17 13.94 24.43
CA PHE A 58 -11.37 14.73 24.18
C PHE A 58 -12.62 13.83 24.10
N PRO A 59 -13.06 13.19 25.19
CA PRO A 59 -14.19 12.25 25.15
C PRO A 59 -15.43 12.90 24.55
N THR A 60 -16.06 12.20 23.61
CA THR A 60 -17.15 12.75 22.80
C THR A 60 -18.19 11.67 22.51
N ARG A 61 -19.47 12.06 22.51
CA ARG A 61 -20.58 11.20 22.12
C ARG A 61 -20.98 11.51 20.68
N ILE A 62 -20.95 10.51 19.79
CA ILE A 62 -21.46 10.62 18.42
C ILE A 62 -22.94 10.24 18.45
N GLU A 63 -23.80 11.21 18.17
CA GLU A 63 -25.25 11.05 18.30
C GLU A 63 -25.86 10.45 17.03
N GLU A 64 -25.43 10.96 15.88
CA GLU A 64 -26.09 10.73 14.60
C GLU A 64 -25.15 10.95 13.42
N ILE A 65 -25.37 10.19 12.34
CA ILE A 65 -24.84 10.49 11.01
C ILE A 65 -25.98 10.61 9.99
N ARG A 66 -25.88 11.62 9.12
CA ARG A 66 -26.72 11.78 7.93
C ARG A 66 -25.89 11.56 6.69
N LEU A 67 -26.42 10.77 5.78
CA LEU A 67 -25.80 10.40 4.52
C LEU A 67 -26.71 10.83 3.38
N ARG A 68 -26.12 11.43 2.35
CA ARG A 68 -26.74 11.70 1.07
C ARG A 68 -25.86 11.06 -0.01
N ILE A 69 -26.41 10.07 -0.69
CA ILE A 69 -25.70 9.21 -1.64
C ILE A 69 -26.24 9.51 -3.03
N GLU A 70 -25.37 10.00 -3.91
CA GLU A 70 -25.71 10.43 -5.28
C GLU A 70 -24.98 9.54 -6.27
N LYS A 71 -25.70 8.92 -7.22
CA LYS A 71 -25.08 8.19 -8.33
C LYS A 71 -24.61 9.19 -9.38
N GLU A 72 -23.35 9.13 -9.82
CA GLU A 72 -22.81 10.11 -10.78
C GLU A 72 -23.55 10.08 -12.13
N SER A 73 -24.06 8.92 -12.55
CA SER A 73 -24.83 8.77 -13.78
C SER A 73 -26.29 9.25 -13.67
N ASP A 74 -26.79 9.42 -12.44
CA ASP A 74 -28.18 9.78 -12.15
C ASP A 74 -28.25 10.59 -10.84
N PRO A 75 -27.88 11.89 -10.88
CA PRO A 75 -27.74 12.69 -9.67
C PRO A 75 -29.08 13.23 -9.12
N GLU A 76 -30.18 13.12 -9.87
CA GLU A 76 -31.47 13.74 -9.53
C GLU A 76 -32.26 12.97 -8.45
N GLU A 77 -31.90 11.70 -8.17
CA GLU A 77 -32.54 10.87 -7.15
C GLU A 77 -31.55 10.44 -6.03
N PRO A 78 -31.10 11.37 -5.16
CA PRO A 78 -30.23 11.01 -4.06
C PRO A 78 -30.94 10.12 -3.04
N ARG A 79 -30.25 9.07 -2.58
CA ARG A 79 -30.68 8.32 -1.40
C ARG A 79 -30.20 9.03 -0.15
N GLU A 80 -31.15 9.49 0.67
CA GLU A 80 -30.85 10.05 1.98
C GLU A 80 -31.07 9.00 3.08
N THR A 81 -30.18 8.96 4.06
CA THR A 81 -30.27 8.04 5.19
C THR A 81 -29.80 8.73 6.45
N LYS A 82 -30.50 8.48 7.55
CA LYS A 82 -30.23 9.06 8.86
C LYS A 82 -30.10 7.91 9.85
N VAL A 83 -28.94 7.81 10.50
CA VAL A 83 -28.64 6.74 11.45
C VAL A 83 -28.38 7.35 12.81
N SER A 84 -29.16 6.92 13.81
CA SER A 84 -28.90 7.22 15.22
C SER A 84 -27.87 6.20 15.72
N LEU A 85 -26.78 6.67 16.30
CA LEU A 85 -25.62 5.82 16.62
C LEU A 85 -25.42 5.64 18.12
N ASP A 86 -25.63 6.72 18.88
CA ASP A 86 -25.37 6.75 20.33
C ASP A 86 -24.03 6.14 20.76
N ILE A 87 -22.94 6.53 20.08
CA ILE A 87 -21.61 5.98 20.31
C ILE A 87 -20.86 6.85 21.32
N GLN A 88 -20.33 6.24 22.37
CA GLN A 88 -19.36 6.86 23.25
C GLN A 88 -17.94 6.62 22.72
N ALA A 89 -17.24 7.68 22.32
CA ALA A 89 -15.84 7.61 21.91
C ALA A 89 -14.94 8.18 23.01
N ASP A 90 -14.10 7.31 23.58
CA ASP A 90 -13.20 7.61 24.70
C ASP A 90 -11.82 6.94 24.59
N GLN A 91 -11.54 6.25 23.49
CA GLN A 91 -10.23 5.64 23.25
C GLN A 91 -9.34 6.52 22.38
N GLN A 92 -8.07 6.14 22.23
CA GLN A 92 -7.13 6.87 21.38
C GLN A 92 -7.52 6.83 19.92
N PHE A 93 -8.06 5.71 19.45
CA PHE A 93 -8.41 5.52 18.06
C PHE A 93 -9.56 4.52 17.91
N CYS A 94 -10.62 4.90 17.19
CA CYS A 94 -11.80 4.07 17.00
C CYS A 94 -12.32 4.15 15.56
N PHE A 95 -12.84 3.03 15.07
CA PHE A 95 -13.58 2.93 13.81
C PHE A 95 -14.97 2.38 14.08
N PHE A 96 -16.00 3.15 13.71
CA PHE A 96 -17.38 2.74 13.87
C PHE A 96 -18.01 2.51 12.50
N PRO A 97 -18.29 1.25 12.10
CA PRO A 97 -18.83 0.96 10.79
C PRO A 97 -20.28 1.46 10.66
N VAL A 98 -20.61 1.95 9.47
CA VAL A 98 -21.97 2.33 9.06
C VAL A 98 -22.22 1.71 7.69
N GLU A 99 -23.14 0.77 7.65
CA GLU A 99 -23.57 0.12 6.41
C GLU A 99 -24.33 1.10 5.52
N LEU A 100 -23.93 1.18 4.24
CA LEU A 100 -24.67 1.94 3.23
C LEU A 100 -25.85 1.12 2.67
N GLY A 101 -25.87 -0.18 2.95
CA GLY A 101 -26.78 -1.15 2.33
C GLY A 101 -26.48 -1.34 0.84
N ASN A 102 -27.38 -2.01 0.14
CA ASN A 102 -27.15 -2.39 -1.25
C ASN A 102 -27.12 -1.16 -2.17
N LEU A 103 -26.07 -1.06 -2.98
CA LEU A 103 -25.93 -0.08 -4.05
C LEU A 103 -25.76 -0.85 -5.37
N ALA A 104 -26.41 -0.39 -6.43
CA ALA A 104 -26.23 -0.96 -7.76
C ALA A 104 -24.83 -0.59 -8.31
N PRO A 105 -24.31 -1.30 -9.33
CA PRO A 105 -23.06 -0.91 -9.97
C PRO A 105 -23.07 0.54 -10.47
N GLY A 106 -21.93 1.20 -10.32
CA GLY A 106 -21.71 2.59 -10.73
C GLY A 106 -20.88 3.39 -9.71
N VAL A 107 -20.61 4.64 -10.08
CA VAL A 107 -19.85 5.57 -9.25
C VAL A 107 -20.79 6.43 -8.44
N TYR A 108 -20.49 6.61 -7.15
CA TYR A 108 -21.30 7.37 -6.21
C TYR A 108 -20.49 8.45 -5.50
N LYS A 109 -21.14 9.57 -5.20
CA LYS A 109 -20.68 10.58 -4.25
C LYS A 109 -21.44 10.40 -2.94
N VAL A 110 -20.73 10.29 -1.84
CA VAL A 110 -21.32 10.16 -0.49
C VAL A 110 -21.01 11.41 0.31
N HIS A 111 -22.06 12.19 0.58
CA HIS A 111 -22.02 13.35 1.46
C HIS A 111 -22.43 12.91 2.86
N SER A 112 -21.62 13.26 3.86
CA SER A 112 -21.86 12.86 5.26
C SER A 112 -21.89 14.06 6.19
N GLN A 113 -22.83 14.07 7.14
CA GLN A 113 -22.87 15.00 8.26
C GLN A 113 -22.93 14.24 9.58
N ILE A 114 -22.01 14.53 10.49
CA ILE A 114 -21.87 13.85 11.78
C ILE A 114 -22.25 14.83 12.87
N THR A 115 -23.19 14.45 13.73
CA THR A 115 -23.57 15.25 14.91
C THR A 115 -22.98 14.62 16.15
N ALA A 116 -22.22 15.40 16.91
CA ALA A 116 -21.51 14.96 18.09
C ALA A 116 -21.67 15.93 19.26
N ARG A 117 -21.69 15.40 20.48
CA ARG A 117 -21.84 16.15 21.73
C ARG A 117 -20.61 15.98 22.62
N ARG A 118 -20.09 17.09 23.11
CA ARG A 118 -19.01 17.13 24.11
C ARG A 118 -19.22 18.27 25.10
N ASN A 119 -19.06 17.99 26.40
CA ASN A 119 -19.22 18.97 27.48
C ASN A 119 -20.52 19.81 27.36
N GLY A 120 -21.65 19.13 27.06
CA GLY A 120 -22.95 19.77 26.87
C GLY A 120 -23.13 20.55 25.55
N LYS A 121 -22.10 20.64 24.70
CA LYS A 121 -22.16 21.34 23.40
C LYS A 121 -22.31 20.33 22.27
N THR A 122 -23.35 20.50 21.45
CA THR A 122 -23.54 19.74 20.21
C THR A 122 -22.94 20.50 19.03
N ARG A 123 -22.26 19.78 18.13
CA ARG A 123 -21.74 20.29 16.86
C ARG A 123 -22.02 19.31 15.74
N THR A 124 -22.23 19.84 14.54
CA THR A 124 -22.35 19.04 13.32
C THR A 124 -21.15 19.33 12.41
N PHE A 125 -20.52 18.27 11.92
CA PHE A 125 -19.36 18.33 11.03
C PHE A 125 -19.74 17.73 9.68
N SER A 126 -19.33 18.39 8.59
CA SER A 126 -19.51 17.82 7.25
C SER A 126 -18.27 17.01 6.89
N ARG A 127 -18.42 15.68 6.84
CA ARG A 127 -17.38 14.65 6.67
C ARG A 127 -16.26 14.63 7.69
N TRP A 128 -15.68 15.78 8.05
CA TRP A 128 -14.62 15.89 9.06
C TRP A 128 -14.68 17.21 9.82
N ASN A 129 -13.93 17.27 10.93
CA ASN A 129 -13.72 18.50 11.69
C ASN A 129 -12.34 19.17 11.47
N TYR A 130 -11.61 18.77 10.42
CA TYR A 130 -10.33 19.38 10.06
C TYR A 130 -10.43 20.88 9.75
N PRO A 131 -9.59 21.72 10.36
CA PRO A 131 -9.61 23.16 10.18
C PRO A 131 -9.02 23.60 8.83
N GLY A 132 -9.63 24.63 8.23
CA GLY A 132 -9.14 25.21 6.97
C GLY A 132 -9.38 24.35 5.72
N LEU A 133 -9.68 23.05 5.89
CA LEU A 133 -10.06 22.17 4.79
C LEU A 133 -11.55 22.26 4.49
N LYS A 134 -11.88 22.44 3.22
CA LYS A 134 -13.25 22.34 2.73
C LYS A 134 -13.61 20.85 2.54
N PRO A 135 -14.67 20.35 3.21
CA PRO A 135 -15.17 18.99 3.01
C PRO A 135 -15.49 18.70 1.55
N ARG A 136 -15.05 17.52 1.08
CA ARG A 136 -15.44 16.95 -0.22
C ARG A 136 -16.21 15.66 0.02
N PRO A 137 -17.17 15.27 -0.82
CA PRO A 137 -17.81 13.97 -0.68
C PRO A 137 -16.78 12.84 -0.87
N LEU A 138 -17.02 11.71 -0.21
CA LEU A 138 -16.36 10.46 -0.60
C LEU A 138 -16.79 10.11 -2.02
N ARG A 139 -15.91 9.48 -2.79
CA ARG A 139 -16.28 8.90 -4.09
C ARG A 139 -16.00 7.41 -4.05
N ILE A 140 -17.03 6.61 -4.23
CA ILE A 140 -16.93 5.15 -4.20
C ILE A 140 -17.36 4.58 -5.54
N HIS A 141 -16.73 3.49 -5.96
CA HIS A 141 -17.08 2.77 -7.19
C HIS A 141 -17.60 1.38 -6.84
N ILE A 142 -18.88 1.12 -7.10
CA ILE A 142 -19.44 -0.22 -7.00
C ILE A 142 -19.23 -0.91 -8.35
N LEU A 143 -18.39 -1.93 -8.38
CA LEU A 143 -18.10 -2.64 -9.62
C LEU A 143 -19.27 -3.53 -10.05
N SER A 144 -19.48 -3.62 -11.35
CA SER A 144 -20.37 -4.60 -11.98
C SER A 144 -19.73 -5.97 -12.12
N GLU A 145 -18.39 -6.01 -12.28
CA GLU A 145 -17.61 -7.22 -12.48
C GLU A 145 -16.44 -7.30 -11.49
N ALA A 146 -15.99 -8.51 -11.17
CA ALA A 146 -14.76 -8.68 -10.40
C ALA A 146 -13.56 -8.12 -11.18
N LEU A 147 -12.53 -7.71 -10.46
CA LEU A 147 -11.29 -7.27 -11.09
C LEU A 147 -10.63 -8.43 -11.83
N PRO A 148 -10.10 -8.20 -13.04
CA PRO A 148 -9.40 -9.24 -13.76
C PRO A 148 -8.15 -9.66 -12.97
N LYS A 149 -8.00 -10.96 -12.77
CA LYS A 149 -6.82 -11.59 -12.16
C LYS A 149 -6.74 -13.04 -12.66
N PRO A 150 -5.61 -13.49 -13.20
CA PRO A 150 -5.45 -14.87 -13.66
C PRO A 150 -5.48 -15.88 -12.49
N GLU A 151 -5.85 -17.12 -12.80
CA GLU A 151 -5.77 -18.21 -11.82
C GLU A 151 -4.31 -18.45 -11.38
N GLY A 152 -4.12 -18.80 -10.11
CA GLY A 152 -2.79 -19.00 -9.55
C GLY A 152 -2.04 -17.70 -9.22
N PHE A 153 -2.66 -16.53 -9.39
CA PHE A 153 -2.10 -15.24 -8.98
C PHE A 153 -2.84 -14.66 -7.78
N VAL A 154 -2.10 -13.94 -6.94
CA VAL A 154 -2.63 -13.21 -5.79
C VAL A 154 -2.23 -11.73 -5.88
N ALA A 155 -3.19 -10.85 -5.62
CA ALA A 155 -3.03 -9.40 -5.63
C ALA A 155 -2.98 -8.86 -4.20
N GLY A 156 -2.03 -7.98 -3.91
CA GLY A 156 -1.88 -7.41 -2.58
C GLY A 156 -1.51 -5.93 -2.54
N GLU A 157 -1.81 -5.34 -1.40
CA GLU A 157 -1.22 -4.09 -0.93
C GLU A 157 0.16 -4.41 -0.34
N MET A 158 1.19 -3.72 -0.82
CA MET A 158 2.57 -3.97 -0.42
C MET A 158 3.12 -2.93 0.57
N HIS A 159 2.42 -1.80 0.74
CA HIS A 159 2.89 -0.72 1.58
C HIS A 159 1.71 0.04 2.19
N CYS A 160 1.44 -0.22 3.46
CA CYS A 160 0.46 0.53 4.24
C CYS A 160 0.80 0.47 5.72
N HIS A 161 0.34 1.48 6.46
CA HIS A 161 0.68 1.69 7.85
C HIS A 161 -0.55 1.50 8.70
N THR A 162 -0.38 0.83 9.83
CA THR A 162 -1.43 0.62 10.82
C THR A 162 -1.36 1.66 11.93
N HIS A 163 -2.27 1.56 12.89
CA HIS A 163 -2.22 2.35 14.12
C HIS A 163 -0.94 2.14 14.96
N TYR A 164 -0.09 1.16 14.61
CA TYR A 164 1.23 1.01 15.22
C TYR A 164 2.27 1.99 14.68
N SER A 165 2.15 2.43 13.43
CA SER A 165 2.77 3.67 12.94
C SER A 165 1.97 4.82 13.52
N ALA A 166 2.55 5.44 14.54
CA ALA A 166 1.90 6.47 15.32
C ALA A 166 2.97 7.45 15.72
N ASP A 167 3.22 8.41 14.83
CA ASP A 167 4.01 9.57 15.13
C ASP A 167 3.17 10.84 15.08
N HIS A 168 3.85 11.98 15.08
CA HIS A 168 3.09 13.20 14.97
C HIS A 168 2.35 13.19 13.63
N VAL A 169 2.95 12.90 12.47
CA VAL A 169 2.36 13.05 11.13
C VAL A 169 1.44 11.89 10.78
N GLU A 170 1.85 10.68 11.12
CA GLU A 170 1.46 9.44 10.46
C GLU A 170 0.77 8.49 11.44
N HIS A 171 -0.50 8.19 11.14
CA HIS A 171 -1.37 7.31 11.92
C HIS A 171 -2.15 6.42 10.97
N GLY A 172 -1.95 5.12 11.04
CA GLY A 172 -2.64 4.16 10.18
C GLY A 172 -3.99 3.64 10.71
N ALA A 173 -4.65 2.76 9.95
CA ALA A 173 -5.87 2.06 10.39
C ALA A 173 -5.56 0.79 11.21
N THR A 174 -6.56 0.16 11.83
CA THR A 174 -6.33 -1.16 12.46
C THR A 174 -6.19 -2.26 11.39
N PRO A 175 -5.40 -3.32 11.64
CA PRO A 175 -5.38 -4.52 10.82
C PRO A 175 -6.78 -5.02 10.40
N ALA A 176 -7.74 -5.05 11.33
CA ALA A 176 -9.11 -5.49 11.04
C ALA A 176 -9.85 -4.58 10.03
N VAL A 177 -9.67 -3.25 10.13
CA VAL A 177 -10.26 -2.30 9.17
C VAL A 177 -9.61 -2.47 7.80
N PHE A 178 -8.28 -2.66 7.74
CA PHE A 178 -7.62 -2.96 6.46
C PHE A 178 -8.08 -4.27 5.85
N GLN A 179 -8.31 -5.32 6.65
CA GLN A 179 -8.83 -6.59 6.11
C GLN A 179 -10.24 -6.42 5.52
N GLN A 180 -11.10 -5.64 6.17
CA GLN A 180 -12.43 -5.31 5.64
C GLN A 180 -12.34 -4.47 4.37
N ALA A 181 -11.50 -3.43 4.35
CA ALA A 181 -11.27 -2.61 3.17
C ALA A 181 -10.66 -3.41 2.01
N ALA A 182 -9.72 -4.31 2.31
CA ALA A 182 -9.09 -5.22 1.36
C ALA A 182 -10.10 -6.19 0.75
N THR A 183 -11.02 -6.71 1.57
CA THR A 183 -12.16 -7.52 1.11
C THR A 183 -13.04 -6.73 0.14
N ALA A 184 -13.39 -5.49 0.51
CA ALA A 184 -14.21 -4.61 -0.32
C ALA A 184 -13.57 -4.32 -1.68
N ILE A 185 -12.27 -4.02 -1.73
CA ILE A 185 -11.59 -3.67 -3.00
C ILE A 185 -11.06 -4.90 -3.77
N GLY A 186 -11.18 -6.12 -3.22
CA GLY A 186 -10.79 -7.38 -3.86
C GLY A 186 -9.28 -7.65 -3.87
N LEU A 187 -8.61 -7.48 -2.73
CA LEU A 187 -7.24 -7.97 -2.52
C LEU A 187 -7.26 -9.39 -1.94
N ASP A 188 -6.16 -10.13 -2.13
CA ASP A 188 -5.95 -11.46 -1.54
C ASP A 188 -5.05 -11.40 -0.30
N PHE A 189 -4.17 -10.39 -0.22
CA PHE A 189 -3.32 -10.18 0.95
C PHE A 189 -2.98 -8.70 1.16
N VAL A 190 -2.50 -8.38 2.37
CA VAL A 190 -2.09 -7.03 2.77
C VAL A 190 -0.79 -7.12 3.57
N SER A 191 0.25 -6.41 3.13
CA SER A 191 1.48 -6.20 3.89
C SER A 191 1.37 -4.92 4.72
N LEU A 192 1.30 -5.09 6.03
CA LEU A 192 1.26 -3.99 7.01
C LEU A 192 2.71 -3.61 7.36
N THR A 193 3.22 -2.54 6.77
CA THR A 193 4.63 -2.13 6.80
C THR A 193 4.85 -0.96 7.74
N ASP A 194 4.50 -1.12 9.00
CA ASP A 194 4.65 -0.06 9.98
C ASP A 194 6.10 0.41 10.13
N HIS A 195 6.31 1.69 10.42
CA HIS A 195 7.67 2.22 10.58
C HIS A 195 8.37 1.55 11.77
N ALA A 196 9.54 0.98 11.51
CA ALA A 196 10.34 0.27 12.51
C ALA A 196 10.54 1.11 13.80
N TYR A 197 10.78 2.41 13.64
CA TYR A 197 11.05 3.28 14.77
C TYR A 197 9.86 3.50 15.70
N ASP A 198 8.61 3.37 15.23
CA ASP A 198 7.44 3.65 16.06
C ASP A 198 7.21 2.57 17.12
N PHE A 199 7.69 1.35 16.88
CA PHE A 199 7.71 0.31 17.89
C PHE A 199 8.55 0.70 19.11
N ALA A 200 9.57 1.55 18.95
CA ALA A 200 10.44 2.00 20.02
C ALA A 200 9.83 3.09 20.93
N PHE A 201 8.56 3.46 20.76
CA PHE A 201 7.86 4.47 21.56
C PHE A 201 6.61 3.91 22.26
N LEU A 202 6.15 4.55 23.33
CA LEU A 202 4.95 4.13 24.08
C LEU A 202 3.67 4.38 23.27
N THR A 203 2.64 3.56 23.49
CA THR A 203 1.34 3.72 22.81
C THR A 203 0.58 4.93 23.36
N GLU A 204 0.59 5.06 24.69
CA GLU A 204 -0.11 6.10 25.44
C GLU A 204 0.51 7.48 25.22
N ASP A 205 1.81 7.50 24.93
CA ASP A 205 2.58 8.70 24.64
C ASP A 205 3.69 8.36 23.64
N TYR A 206 3.36 8.43 22.36
CA TYR A 206 4.27 8.14 21.25
C TYR A 206 5.46 9.10 21.18
N THR A 207 5.58 10.08 22.07
CA THR A 207 6.77 10.95 22.18
C THR A 207 7.80 10.42 23.16
N LYS A 208 7.45 9.40 23.96
CA LYS A 208 8.32 8.79 24.96
C LYS A 208 8.82 7.43 24.49
N GLU A 209 10.13 7.21 24.64
CA GLU A 209 10.75 5.93 24.33
C GLU A 209 10.15 4.81 25.20
N ALA A 210 9.88 3.68 24.57
CA ALA A 210 9.50 2.45 25.24
C ALA A 210 10.76 1.73 25.75
N PRO A 211 10.66 0.94 26.83
CA PRO A 211 11.79 0.11 27.29
C PRO A 211 12.30 -0.91 26.26
N SER A 212 11.45 -1.30 25.31
CA SER A 212 11.77 -2.22 24.23
C SER A 212 10.75 -2.07 23.08
N PRO A 213 11.17 -2.24 21.82
CA PRO A 213 10.26 -2.26 20.67
C PRO A 213 9.43 -3.57 20.55
N LEU A 214 9.92 -4.66 21.15
CA LEU A 214 9.33 -5.99 20.97
C LEU A 214 7.85 -6.10 21.39
N PRO A 215 7.39 -5.55 22.53
CA PRO A 215 6.00 -5.69 22.95
C PRO A 215 5.00 -5.14 21.94
N ARG A 216 5.30 -4.00 21.30
CA ARG A 216 4.41 -3.41 20.28
C ARG A 216 4.45 -4.19 18.98
N PHE A 217 5.63 -4.63 18.54
CA PHE A 217 5.75 -5.46 17.35
C PHE A 217 5.03 -6.80 17.51
N GLU A 218 5.16 -7.47 18.66
CA GLU A 218 4.42 -8.69 18.96
C GLU A 218 2.91 -8.45 19.10
N ALA A 219 2.49 -7.27 19.57
CA ALA A 219 1.07 -6.89 19.58
C ALA A 219 0.51 -6.79 18.15
N LEU A 220 1.23 -6.14 17.21
CA LEU A 220 0.85 -6.12 15.80
C LEU A 220 0.74 -7.54 15.24
N ARG A 221 1.75 -8.40 15.47
CA ARG A 221 1.74 -9.79 15.01
C ARG A 221 0.56 -10.56 15.57
N LYS A 222 0.20 -10.34 16.82
CA LYS A 222 -0.96 -10.96 17.46
C LYS A 222 -2.26 -10.48 16.81
N GLU A 223 -2.44 -9.18 16.59
CA GLU A 223 -3.63 -8.64 15.96
C GLU A 223 -3.78 -9.15 14.51
N VAL A 224 -2.68 -9.25 13.77
CA VAL A 224 -2.64 -9.88 12.44
C VAL A 224 -3.00 -11.36 12.50
N ALA A 225 -2.47 -12.10 13.46
CA ALA A 225 -2.82 -13.51 13.64
C ALA A 225 -4.32 -13.67 13.95
N ASP A 226 -4.87 -12.83 14.82
CA ASP A 226 -6.30 -12.82 15.15
C ASP A 226 -7.16 -12.54 13.90
N CYS A 227 -6.77 -11.59 13.04
CA CYS A 227 -7.46 -11.32 11.77
C CYS A 227 -7.43 -12.51 10.80
N ASN A 228 -6.36 -13.31 10.84
CA ASN A 228 -6.20 -14.48 9.97
C ASN A 228 -6.89 -15.73 10.53
N LEU A 229 -7.41 -15.70 11.76
CA LEU A 229 -8.22 -16.79 12.28
C LEU A 229 -9.51 -16.89 11.46
N THR A 230 -9.76 -18.05 10.88
CA THR A 230 -10.97 -18.28 10.10
C THR A 230 -12.18 -18.37 11.03
N GLU A 231 -13.08 -17.38 10.98
CA GLU A 231 -14.39 -17.52 11.60
C GLU A 231 -15.30 -18.41 10.73
N LYS A 232 -15.85 -19.45 11.34
CA LYS A 232 -16.95 -20.22 10.73
C LYS A 232 -18.25 -19.46 10.96
N ALA A 233 -18.62 -18.55 10.05
CA ALA A 233 -19.97 -18.01 10.00
C ALA A 233 -20.87 -18.94 9.15
N ASN A 234 -21.95 -19.46 9.73
CA ASN A 234 -22.99 -20.23 9.01
C ASN A 234 -22.51 -21.44 8.19
N GLY A 235 -21.39 -22.07 8.58
CA GLY A 235 -20.84 -23.23 7.86
C GLY A 235 -20.24 -22.91 6.49
N GLN A 236 -20.08 -21.63 6.14
CA GLN A 236 -19.41 -21.17 4.94
C GLN A 236 -18.14 -20.40 5.31
N ASN A 237 -17.03 -20.79 4.70
CA ASN A 237 -15.78 -20.04 4.81
C ASN A 237 -15.89 -18.77 3.96
N THR A 238 -16.05 -17.60 4.57
CA THR A 238 -15.82 -16.33 3.87
C THR A 238 -14.32 -16.10 3.79
N ALA A 239 -13.77 -16.13 2.59
CA ALA A 239 -12.37 -15.90 2.37
C ALA A 239 -11.98 -14.44 2.61
N ALA A 240 -11.41 -14.15 3.78
CA ALA A 240 -10.80 -12.87 4.06
C ALA A 240 -9.38 -12.81 3.48
N PRO A 241 -8.89 -11.61 3.08
CA PRO A 241 -7.51 -11.41 2.68
C PRO A 241 -6.54 -11.80 3.79
N LEU A 242 -5.39 -12.37 3.41
CA LEU A 242 -4.30 -12.68 4.32
C LEU A 242 -3.64 -11.39 4.81
N MET A 243 -3.63 -11.17 6.11
CA MET A 243 -2.89 -10.07 6.73
C MET A 243 -1.46 -10.52 7.04
N ILE A 244 -0.47 -9.69 6.71
CA ILE A 244 0.95 -9.96 6.95
C ILE A 244 1.54 -8.81 7.77
N ALA A 245 2.10 -9.13 8.94
CA ALA A 245 2.84 -8.17 9.76
C ALA A 245 4.23 -7.96 9.14
N GLY A 246 4.38 -6.91 8.33
CA GLY A 246 5.64 -6.46 7.77
C GLY A 246 6.27 -5.33 8.58
N GLU A 247 7.27 -4.68 8.00
CA GLU A 247 7.95 -3.53 8.60
C GLU A 247 8.51 -2.63 7.50
N GLU A 248 8.43 -1.30 7.66
CA GLU A 248 9.22 -0.35 6.88
C GLU A 248 10.43 0.10 7.73
N VAL A 249 11.62 -0.35 7.32
CA VAL A 249 12.86 -0.15 8.06
C VAL A 249 13.66 0.99 7.45
N SER A 250 14.03 1.96 8.28
CA SER A 250 14.96 3.03 7.92
C SER A 250 16.39 2.53 7.98
N VAL A 251 17.01 2.39 6.81
CA VAL A 251 18.31 1.74 6.61
C VAL A 251 19.31 2.65 5.91
N GLY A 252 20.59 2.40 6.14
CA GLY A 252 21.68 3.13 5.53
C GLY A 252 21.97 2.63 4.12
N ASN A 253 21.86 3.52 3.14
CA ASN A 253 22.32 3.28 1.77
C ASN A 253 23.87 3.27 1.68
N SER A 254 24.39 3.10 0.46
CA SER A 254 25.81 3.10 0.11
C SER A 254 26.57 4.38 0.50
N LYS A 255 25.86 5.50 0.70
CA LYS A 255 26.39 6.78 1.20
C LYS A 255 26.21 6.98 2.70
N GLY A 256 25.56 6.03 3.38
CA GLY A 256 25.18 6.15 4.79
C GLY A 256 24.07 7.18 5.04
N GLU A 257 23.26 7.47 4.02
CA GLU A 257 22.02 8.24 4.12
C GLU A 257 20.86 7.28 4.42
N ASN A 258 19.81 7.75 5.09
CA ASN A 258 18.61 6.95 5.35
C ASN A 258 17.81 6.77 4.06
N VAL A 259 17.42 5.53 3.79
CA VAL A 259 16.42 5.15 2.79
C VAL A 259 15.46 4.16 3.45
N HIS A 260 14.28 4.02 2.88
CA HIS A 260 13.27 3.10 3.42
C HIS A 260 13.25 1.78 2.67
N MET A 261 13.16 0.70 3.44
CA MET A 261 13.10 -0.67 2.95
C MET A 261 11.92 -1.38 3.59
N THR A 262 10.97 -1.85 2.79
CA THR A 262 9.86 -2.68 3.30
C THR A 262 10.28 -4.14 3.36
N VAL A 263 9.93 -4.82 4.45
CA VAL A 263 10.20 -6.25 4.67
C VAL A 263 8.89 -7.00 4.85
N LEU A 264 8.66 -8.02 4.02
CA LEU A 264 7.39 -8.75 3.98
C LEU A 264 7.37 -9.90 4.98
N GLY A 265 6.82 -9.69 6.16
CA GLY A 265 6.66 -10.75 7.16
C GLY A 265 7.97 -11.22 7.81
N PRO A 266 8.81 -10.32 8.37
CA PRO A 266 10.02 -10.75 9.07
C PRO A 266 9.68 -11.59 10.30
N SER A 267 10.59 -12.51 10.66
CA SER A 267 10.38 -13.43 11.79
C SER A 267 10.44 -12.73 13.16
N GLY A 268 11.06 -11.55 13.21
CA GLY A 268 11.21 -10.68 14.37
C GLY A 268 11.47 -9.23 13.94
N TYR A 269 11.43 -8.32 14.91
CA TYR A 269 11.63 -6.89 14.73
C TYR A 269 13.01 -6.54 14.14
N LEU A 270 13.04 -5.61 13.18
CA LEU A 270 14.25 -5.14 12.49
C LEU A 270 14.55 -3.66 12.83
N PRO A 271 15.62 -3.36 13.59
CA PRO A 271 15.84 -1.99 14.05
C PRO A 271 16.13 -0.98 12.92
N GLY A 272 15.35 0.11 12.89
CA GLY A 272 15.52 1.19 11.92
C GLY A 272 15.12 2.57 12.47
N LEU A 273 15.97 3.16 13.32
CA LEU A 273 15.68 4.43 14.01
C LEU A 273 16.16 5.68 13.26
N GLY A 274 16.83 5.50 12.11
CA GLY A 274 17.72 6.51 11.54
C GLY A 274 17.05 7.79 11.05
N ASP A 275 15.79 7.73 10.61
CA ASP A 275 15.03 8.91 10.19
C ASP A 275 13.89 9.27 11.16
N CYS A 276 13.90 8.69 12.37
CA CYS A 276 12.93 9.01 13.39
C CYS A 276 13.06 10.48 13.81
N GLY A 277 12.03 11.28 13.56
CA GLY A 277 12.03 12.71 13.88
C GLY A 277 12.17 13.06 15.36
N ARG A 278 11.97 12.06 16.24
CA ARG A 278 12.11 12.19 17.68
C ARG A 278 13.58 12.26 18.14
N ASN A 279 14.51 11.71 17.33
CA ASN A 279 15.96 11.65 17.63
C ASN A 279 16.74 12.90 17.18
N TRP A 280 16.02 13.95 16.75
CA TRP A 280 16.58 15.21 16.33
C TRP A 280 17.62 15.14 15.19
N LEU A 281 18.89 15.41 15.47
CA LEU A 281 20.00 15.38 14.52
C LEU A 281 20.83 14.10 14.69
N ASP A 282 20.46 13.24 15.64
CA ASP A 282 20.95 11.88 15.69
C ASP A 282 20.17 11.01 14.71
N ASN A 283 20.39 11.33 13.43
CA ASN A 283 19.67 10.81 12.28
C ASN A 283 20.53 9.85 11.46
N LYS A 284 21.51 9.19 12.11
CA LYS A 284 22.34 8.21 11.42
C LYS A 284 21.57 6.89 11.31
N PRO A 285 21.66 6.18 10.18
CA PRO A 285 21.06 4.87 10.07
C PRO A 285 21.56 3.93 11.17
N SER A 286 20.65 3.23 11.84
CA SER A 286 20.99 2.22 12.86
C SER A 286 21.80 1.07 12.25
N PHE A 287 21.39 0.65 11.06
CA PHE A 287 22.04 -0.41 10.28
C PHE A 287 22.06 -0.02 8.80
N LYS A 288 23.05 -0.52 8.07
CA LYS A 288 23.08 -0.47 6.61
C LYS A 288 22.27 -1.62 6.01
N ILE A 289 21.85 -1.47 4.76
CA ILE A 289 21.11 -2.50 4.02
C ILE A 289 21.74 -3.91 4.14
N PRO A 290 23.05 -4.13 3.94
CA PRO A 290 23.63 -5.48 4.01
C PRO A 290 23.62 -6.09 5.42
N GLN A 291 23.41 -5.27 6.46
CA GLN A 291 23.29 -5.75 7.83
C GLN A 291 21.86 -6.22 8.10
N ILE A 292 20.84 -5.46 7.67
CA ILE A 292 19.44 -5.90 7.81
C ILE A 292 19.16 -7.14 6.96
N LEU A 293 19.69 -7.23 5.74
CA LEU A 293 19.55 -8.43 4.90
C LEU A 293 20.16 -9.71 5.52
N LYS A 294 20.98 -9.60 6.57
CA LYS A 294 21.50 -10.75 7.34
C LYS A 294 20.66 -11.09 8.57
N MET A 295 19.73 -10.21 8.94
CA MET A 295 18.84 -10.37 10.10
C MET A 295 17.52 -11.02 9.73
N THR A 296 17.20 -11.10 8.44
CA THR A 296 15.94 -11.65 7.93
C THR A 296 16.16 -12.48 6.68
N GLU A 297 15.34 -13.50 6.50
CA GLU A 297 15.20 -14.27 5.25
C GLU A 297 13.97 -13.81 4.45
N ALA A 298 13.14 -12.94 5.04
CA ALA A 298 11.92 -12.44 4.40
C ALA A 298 12.27 -11.51 3.23
N PRO A 299 11.51 -11.54 2.11
CA PRO A 299 11.74 -10.66 0.98
C PRO A 299 11.78 -9.18 1.38
N CYS A 300 12.83 -8.48 0.93
CA CYS A 300 13.04 -7.06 1.14
C CYS A 300 12.86 -6.28 -0.17
N PHE A 301 12.25 -5.10 -0.11
CA PHE A 301 12.00 -4.24 -1.27
C PHE A 301 12.47 -2.80 -1.02
N ALA A 302 13.00 -2.16 -2.07
CA ALA A 302 13.34 -0.75 -2.02
C ALA A 302 12.06 0.10 -2.05
N ALA A 303 11.74 0.79 -0.96
CA ALA A 303 10.54 1.63 -0.87
C ALA A 303 10.78 2.97 -1.58
N HIS A 304 9.82 3.37 -2.42
CA HIS A 304 9.68 4.69 -3.06
C HIS A 304 11.01 5.41 -3.39
N PRO A 305 11.94 4.74 -4.12
CA PRO A 305 13.38 5.02 -4.09
C PRO A 305 13.84 6.38 -4.65
N HIS A 306 12.98 7.02 -5.44
CA HIS A 306 13.23 8.29 -6.11
C HIS A 306 12.07 9.28 -5.89
N GLN A 307 11.28 9.09 -4.83
CA GLN A 307 10.29 10.08 -4.42
C GLN A 307 10.99 11.40 -4.10
N GLN A 308 10.47 12.51 -4.64
CA GLN A 308 11.09 13.81 -4.43
C GLN A 308 10.94 14.25 -2.97
N MET A 309 12.06 14.64 -2.36
CA MET A 309 12.12 15.09 -0.97
C MET A 309 12.49 16.57 -0.89
N GLY A 310 11.94 17.29 0.09
CA GLY A 310 12.33 18.67 0.36
C GLY A 310 13.78 18.76 0.89
N TYR A 311 14.49 19.86 0.62
CA TYR A 311 15.86 20.05 1.12
C TYR A 311 15.96 19.98 2.65
N LEU A 312 14.95 20.50 3.37
CA LEU A 312 14.89 20.46 4.82
C LEU A 312 14.73 19.03 5.34
N GLU A 313 13.83 18.25 4.75
CA GLU A 313 13.63 16.84 5.07
C GLU A 313 14.92 16.05 4.85
N LYS A 314 15.56 16.25 3.70
CA LYS A 314 16.83 15.62 3.36
C LYS A 314 17.92 15.89 4.40
N PHE A 315 18.03 17.12 4.89
CA PHE A 315 19.02 17.48 5.90
C PHE A 315 18.65 16.97 7.29
N VAL A 316 17.42 17.20 7.74
CA VAL A 316 16.96 16.88 9.10
C VAL A 316 16.92 15.38 9.35
N PHE A 317 16.55 14.59 8.35
CA PHE A 317 16.43 13.13 8.47
C PHE A 317 17.57 12.39 7.77
N ARG A 318 18.58 13.11 7.26
CA ARG A 318 19.68 12.55 6.48
C ARG A 318 19.19 11.60 5.36
N ARG A 319 18.06 11.92 4.72
CA ARG A 319 17.47 11.07 3.69
C ARG A 319 18.30 11.08 2.41
N GLY A 320 18.33 9.94 1.74
CA GLY A 320 19.08 9.70 0.51
C GLY A 320 18.20 9.06 -0.56
N TYR A 321 18.84 8.77 -1.69
CA TYR A 321 18.23 7.98 -2.77
C TYR A 321 18.88 6.60 -2.82
N TRP A 322 18.11 5.62 -3.26
CA TRP A 322 18.65 4.29 -3.57
C TRP A 322 19.59 4.36 -4.77
N LYS A 323 20.51 3.40 -4.84
CA LYS A 323 21.39 3.18 -6.00
C LYS A 323 21.52 1.70 -6.33
N SER A 324 22.13 1.40 -7.47
CA SER A 324 22.36 0.03 -7.93
C SER A 324 23.13 -0.83 -6.92
N GLU A 325 24.14 -0.27 -6.24
CA GLU A 325 24.91 -1.03 -5.26
C GLU A 325 24.07 -1.42 -4.03
N ASP A 326 23.02 -0.65 -3.74
CA ASP A 326 22.14 -0.85 -2.59
C ASP A 326 21.21 -2.05 -2.78
N LEU A 327 21.00 -2.50 -4.02
CA LEU A 327 20.21 -3.70 -4.33
C LEU A 327 20.88 -5.00 -3.89
N GLN A 328 22.20 -4.97 -3.63
CA GLN A 328 22.96 -6.11 -3.14
C GLN A 328 22.79 -7.37 -4.02
N THR A 329 22.75 -7.22 -5.35
CA THR A 329 22.37 -8.30 -6.29
C THR A 329 23.28 -9.52 -6.32
N GLN A 330 24.47 -9.41 -5.71
CA GLN A 330 25.42 -10.51 -5.55
C GLN A 330 25.35 -11.16 -4.15
N SER A 331 24.47 -10.68 -3.28
CA SER A 331 24.22 -11.26 -1.96
C SER A 331 23.35 -12.51 -2.08
N PRO A 332 23.49 -13.51 -1.17
CA PRO A 332 22.55 -14.64 -1.08
C PRO A 332 21.09 -14.22 -0.87
N HIS A 333 20.89 -13.06 -0.23
CA HIS A 333 19.59 -12.47 0.01
C HIS A 333 19.61 -11.00 -0.49
N PRO A 334 19.34 -10.76 -1.78
CA PRO A 334 19.34 -9.42 -2.38
C PRO A 334 18.00 -8.71 -2.15
N ILE A 335 17.95 -7.41 -2.46
CA ILE A 335 16.67 -6.70 -2.59
C ILE A 335 15.90 -7.29 -3.76
N ARG A 336 14.68 -7.76 -3.52
CA ARG A 336 13.93 -8.54 -4.52
C ARG A 336 13.18 -7.68 -5.53
N GLY A 337 12.81 -6.46 -5.14
CA GLY A 337 12.05 -5.56 -6.01
C GLY A 337 12.13 -4.09 -5.60
N ILE A 338 11.58 -3.25 -6.47
CA ILE A 338 11.61 -1.79 -6.37
C ILE A 338 10.18 -1.26 -6.38
N GLN A 339 9.76 -0.60 -5.30
CA GLN A 339 8.45 0.05 -5.20
C GLN A 339 8.49 1.45 -5.82
N PHE A 340 8.49 1.53 -7.14
CA PHE A 340 8.45 2.81 -7.83
C PHE A 340 7.03 3.35 -8.05
N TRP A 341 5.98 2.53 -7.91
CA TRP A 341 4.61 3.03 -7.98
C TRP A 341 4.02 3.14 -6.58
N ASN A 342 4.08 4.36 -6.02
CA ASN A 342 3.57 4.67 -4.68
C ASN A 342 2.24 5.45 -4.76
N GLY A 343 1.14 4.79 -5.11
CA GLY A 343 -0.21 5.38 -5.16
C GLY A 343 -0.53 6.31 -6.34
N LEU A 344 0.46 7.04 -6.87
CA LEU A 344 0.34 7.94 -8.02
C LEU A 344 1.47 7.76 -9.05
N ARG A 345 1.19 8.16 -10.31
CA ARG A 345 2.15 8.16 -11.42
C ARG A 345 2.77 9.56 -11.61
N ASP A 346 3.47 10.05 -10.58
CA ASP A 346 4.16 11.34 -10.57
C ASP A 346 5.62 11.24 -11.04
N GLU A 347 6.43 12.28 -10.76
CA GLU A 347 7.86 12.28 -11.08
C GLU A 347 8.62 11.15 -10.35
N GLY A 348 8.23 10.81 -9.11
CA GLY A 348 8.81 9.69 -8.37
C GLY A 348 8.58 8.36 -9.08
N PHE A 349 7.36 8.15 -9.59
CA PHE A 349 7.05 7.00 -10.46
C PHE A 349 7.88 6.97 -11.74
N MET A 350 7.99 8.11 -12.43
CA MET A 350 8.72 8.18 -13.70
C MET A 350 10.22 7.87 -13.50
N LEU A 351 10.86 8.48 -12.49
CA LEU A 351 12.27 8.27 -12.17
C LEU A 351 12.53 6.87 -11.63
N GLY A 352 11.65 6.36 -10.75
CA GLY A 352 11.74 5.02 -10.20
C GLY A 352 11.58 3.93 -11.26
N ARG A 353 10.62 4.07 -12.18
CA ARG A 353 10.43 3.16 -13.32
C ARG A 353 11.63 3.20 -14.26
N GLU A 354 12.15 4.37 -14.56
CA GLU A 354 13.35 4.53 -15.39
C GLU A 354 14.56 3.85 -14.74
N TRP A 355 14.77 4.03 -13.43
CA TRP A 355 15.81 3.33 -12.69
C TRP A 355 15.61 1.81 -12.72
N TRP A 356 14.39 1.33 -12.49
CA TRP A 356 14.07 -0.10 -12.60
C TRP A 356 14.43 -0.67 -13.98
N ILE A 357 14.08 0.00 -15.08
CA ILE A 357 14.46 -0.40 -16.46
C ILE A 357 15.99 -0.42 -16.62
N GLN A 358 16.71 0.55 -16.05
CA GLN A 358 18.17 0.56 -16.07
C GLN A 358 18.78 -0.64 -15.33
N GLU A 359 18.17 -1.08 -14.23
CA GLU A 359 18.60 -2.29 -13.50
C GLU A 359 18.30 -3.57 -14.27
N LEU A 360 17.16 -3.68 -14.96
CA LEU A 360 16.93 -4.77 -15.92
C LEU A 360 18.02 -4.80 -17.00
N GLY A 361 18.42 -3.61 -17.44
CA GLY A 361 19.52 -3.38 -18.37
C GLY A 361 20.91 -3.81 -17.89
N LYS A 362 21.06 -4.06 -16.59
CA LYS A 362 22.27 -4.60 -15.95
C LYS A 362 22.11 -6.09 -15.59
N GLU A 363 21.04 -6.73 -16.08
CA GLU A 363 20.71 -8.13 -15.80
C GLU A 363 20.42 -8.41 -14.32
N ASN A 364 20.01 -7.38 -13.56
CA ASN A 364 19.65 -7.53 -12.13
C ASN A 364 18.23 -8.09 -11.91
N PHE A 365 17.35 -8.04 -12.93
CA PHE A 365 15.99 -8.61 -12.96
C PHE A 365 15.19 -8.49 -11.64
N VAL A 366 15.25 -7.32 -11.02
CA VAL A 366 14.47 -6.96 -9.83
C VAL A 366 12.99 -6.81 -10.20
N LEU A 367 12.10 -7.19 -9.27
CA LEU A 367 10.66 -7.12 -9.52
C LEU A 367 10.13 -5.68 -9.46
N PRO A 368 9.14 -5.31 -10.30
CA PRO A 368 8.39 -4.09 -10.10
C PRO A 368 7.44 -4.28 -8.91
N ILE A 369 7.41 -3.32 -8.00
CA ILE A 369 6.51 -3.32 -6.84
C ILE A 369 5.65 -2.06 -6.87
N GLY A 370 4.38 -2.25 -6.53
CA GLY A 370 3.39 -1.20 -6.36
C GLY A 370 2.82 -1.27 -4.95
N GLY A 371 2.72 -0.11 -4.30
CA GLY A 371 2.12 0.06 -2.99
C GLY A 371 1.48 1.43 -2.89
N ASN A 372 0.82 1.73 -1.78
CA ASN A 372 0.13 3.02 -1.64
C ASN A 372 0.69 3.90 -0.53
N ASP A 373 1.46 3.36 0.41
CA ASP A 373 2.00 4.09 1.56
C ASP A 373 0.84 4.78 2.31
N ALA A 374 -0.20 3.97 2.54
CA ALA A 374 -1.48 4.44 3.03
C ALA A 374 -1.51 4.41 4.56
N HIS A 375 -1.74 5.56 5.19
CA HIS A 375 -1.89 5.71 6.64
C HIS A 375 -3.37 5.69 7.04
N GLY A 376 -4.06 4.61 6.67
CA GLY A 376 -5.51 4.48 6.88
C GLY A 376 -6.36 5.35 5.93
N ASP A 377 -5.78 5.78 4.81
CA ASP A 377 -6.43 6.55 3.75
C ASP A 377 -7.23 5.63 2.81
N LEU A 378 -8.52 5.43 3.07
CA LEU A 378 -9.33 4.47 2.30
C LEU A 378 -10.00 5.10 1.07
N ASN A 379 -10.33 6.41 1.13
CA ASN A 379 -10.90 7.15 0.00
C ASN A 379 -10.02 8.32 -0.46
N ASP A 380 -9.50 9.09 0.51
CA ASP A 380 -8.71 10.29 0.31
C ASP A 380 -7.61 10.35 1.37
N THR A 381 -6.50 10.97 1.02
CA THR A 381 -5.38 11.25 1.93
C THR A 381 -5.49 12.66 2.48
N THR A 382 -5.38 12.81 3.80
CA THR A 382 -5.26 14.10 4.47
C THR A 382 -3.88 14.24 5.09
N ALA A 383 -3.15 15.28 4.71
CA ALA A 383 -1.77 15.48 5.15
C ALA A 383 -1.51 16.94 5.55
N VAL A 384 -0.44 17.15 6.29
CA VAL A 384 0.10 18.49 6.57
C VAL A 384 0.58 19.11 5.26
N ASN A 385 0.16 20.35 5.00
CA ASN A 385 0.68 21.13 3.88
C ASN A 385 1.77 22.09 4.35
N LEU A 386 1.41 22.93 5.31
CA LEU A 386 2.36 23.77 6.04
C LEU A 386 2.13 23.51 7.53
N PRO A 387 3.15 23.01 8.23
CA PRO A 387 3.16 22.85 9.67
C PRO A 387 2.51 23.98 10.46
N LEU A 388 1.64 23.65 11.40
CA LEU A 388 0.85 24.47 12.31
C LEU A 388 -0.17 25.40 11.65
N PHE A 389 -0.13 25.51 10.33
CA PHE A 389 -0.87 26.51 9.57
C PHE A 389 -1.96 25.91 8.70
N THR A 390 -1.62 24.90 7.86
CA THR A 390 -2.54 24.40 6.83
C THR A 390 -2.41 22.91 6.59
N LEU A 391 -3.55 22.28 6.28
CA LEU A 391 -3.65 20.90 5.81
C LEU A 391 -3.93 20.88 4.30
N LYS A 392 -3.67 19.74 3.65
CA LYS A 392 -4.07 19.42 2.27
C LYS A 392 -4.83 18.11 2.24
N ASN A 393 -5.68 17.94 1.23
CA ASN A 393 -6.43 16.71 0.98
C ASN A 393 -6.37 16.32 -0.51
N ASN A 394 -6.02 15.07 -0.79
CA ASN A 394 -5.81 14.52 -2.14
C ASN A 394 -6.22 13.03 -2.23
N ARG A 395 -5.92 12.35 -3.35
CA ARG A 395 -6.24 10.93 -3.64
C ARG A 395 -5.02 10.11 -4.08
N HIS A 396 -3.85 10.47 -3.58
CA HIS A 396 -2.59 9.93 -4.07
C HIS A 396 -2.25 8.60 -3.39
N HIS A 397 -2.42 8.47 -2.08
CA HIS A 397 -1.96 7.32 -1.27
C HIS A 397 -3.12 6.45 -0.76
N VAL A 398 -4.11 6.23 -1.63
CA VAL A 398 -5.33 5.51 -1.26
C VAL A 398 -5.06 4.00 -1.17
N PHE A 399 -5.38 3.39 -0.04
CA PHE A 399 -5.18 1.98 0.25
C PHE A 399 -5.69 1.04 -0.86
N GLY A 400 -4.83 0.14 -1.32
CA GLY A 400 -5.10 -0.90 -2.32
C GLY A 400 -5.50 -0.39 -3.72
N LYS A 401 -5.27 0.89 -4.00
CA LYS A 401 -5.47 1.47 -5.34
C LYS A 401 -4.44 0.94 -6.31
N VAL A 402 -3.15 1.06 -5.97
CA VAL A 402 -2.05 0.38 -6.66
C VAL A 402 -1.83 -0.98 -6.01
N ARG A 403 -1.57 -2.00 -6.82
CA ARG A 403 -1.48 -3.40 -6.37
C ARG A 403 -0.26 -4.04 -6.97
N THR A 404 0.34 -4.94 -6.21
CA THR A 404 1.31 -5.90 -6.74
C THR A 404 0.63 -7.26 -6.86
N VAL A 405 0.73 -7.88 -8.02
CA VAL A 405 0.13 -9.19 -8.31
C VAL A 405 1.25 -10.16 -8.62
N VAL A 406 1.29 -11.29 -7.91
CA VAL A 406 2.36 -12.28 -8.03
C VAL A 406 1.80 -13.67 -8.30
N GLN A 407 2.52 -14.45 -9.09
CA GLN A 407 2.19 -15.84 -9.36
C GLN A 407 2.59 -16.73 -8.18
N LEU A 408 1.64 -17.51 -7.66
CA LEU A 408 1.93 -18.53 -6.66
C LEU A 408 2.75 -19.68 -7.27
N PRO A 409 3.70 -20.27 -6.53
CA PRO A 409 4.40 -21.45 -6.98
C PRO A 409 3.42 -22.61 -7.25
N THR A 410 3.48 -23.22 -8.43
CA THR A 410 2.72 -24.44 -8.74
C THR A 410 3.29 -25.62 -7.94
N ALA A 411 2.41 -26.48 -7.41
CA ALA A 411 2.76 -27.62 -6.56
C ALA A 411 3.62 -28.73 -7.23
N GLN A 412 4.16 -28.52 -8.43
CA GLN A 412 4.83 -29.54 -9.25
C GLN A 412 6.34 -29.36 -9.46
N GLN A 413 7.04 -28.53 -8.67
CA GLN A 413 8.52 -28.43 -8.78
C GLN A 413 9.33 -28.98 -7.60
N ASP A 414 8.72 -29.44 -6.52
CA ASP A 414 9.44 -30.04 -5.39
C ASP A 414 9.03 -31.51 -5.14
N SER A 415 9.25 -32.40 -6.11
CA SER A 415 9.34 -33.84 -5.82
C SER A 415 10.74 -34.14 -5.26
N GLY A 416 11.02 -33.68 -4.04
CA GLY A 416 12.40 -33.71 -3.55
C GLY A 416 12.66 -33.43 -2.09
N GLN A 417 11.67 -33.37 -1.19
CA GLN A 417 11.81 -33.63 0.26
C GLN A 417 10.47 -33.38 0.96
N GLN A 418 9.85 -34.44 1.48
CA GLN A 418 8.83 -34.29 2.52
C GLN A 418 9.54 -33.80 3.80
N GLU A 419 9.57 -32.50 4.03
CA GLU A 419 9.86 -31.97 5.35
C GLU A 419 8.70 -32.32 6.29
N LYS A 420 9.03 -32.92 7.44
CA LYS A 420 8.07 -33.19 8.52
C LYS A 420 7.51 -31.86 9.02
N PRO A 421 6.20 -31.77 9.29
CA PRO A 421 5.60 -30.55 9.81
C PRO A 421 6.21 -30.24 11.18
N THR A 422 6.98 -29.15 11.24
CA THR A 422 7.39 -28.55 12.51
C THR A 422 6.25 -27.62 12.94
N PRO A 423 5.84 -27.58 14.22
CA PRO A 423 4.80 -26.66 14.65
C PRO A 423 5.36 -25.24 14.67
N ARG A 424 5.25 -24.54 13.54
CA ARG A 424 5.37 -23.08 13.45
C ARG A 424 4.06 -22.53 12.89
N ASN A 425 3.56 -21.48 13.53
CA ASN A 425 2.33 -20.72 13.25
C ASN A 425 1.92 -20.74 11.76
N THR A 426 1.10 -21.70 11.35
CA THR A 426 0.47 -21.67 10.03
C THR A 426 -0.82 -20.89 10.15
N ASN A 427 -0.72 -19.57 9.95
CA ASN A 427 -1.87 -18.69 9.76
C ASN A 427 -2.47 -18.98 8.38
N VAL A 428 -3.30 -20.01 8.28
CA VAL A 428 -3.99 -20.38 7.05
C VAL A 428 -5.32 -19.61 6.99
N VAL A 429 -5.48 -18.73 6.01
CA VAL A 429 -6.80 -18.13 5.71
C VAL A 429 -7.66 -19.09 4.90
N ALA A 430 -8.97 -18.86 4.85
CA ALA A 430 -9.97 -19.72 4.19
C ALA A 430 -9.68 -20.13 2.73
N ASN A 431 -8.76 -19.45 2.03
CA ASN A 431 -8.28 -19.80 0.68
C ASN A 431 -6.99 -20.65 0.64
N GLY A 432 -6.42 -21.04 1.78
CA GLY A 432 -5.16 -21.79 1.83
C GLY A 432 -3.90 -20.94 1.62
N LEU A 433 -4.04 -19.62 1.44
CA LEU A 433 -2.91 -18.70 1.31
C LEU A 433 -2.20 -18.52 2.67
N THR A 434 -0.87 -18.55 2.67
CA THR A 434 -0.05 -18.32 3.86
C THR A 434 1.04 -17.28 3.57
N CYS A 435 1.63 -16.71 4.62
CA CYS A 435 2.75 -15.77 4.48
C CYS A 435 3.90 -16.41 3.69
N GLU A 436 4.22 -17.67 3.98
CA GLU A 436 5.30 -18.41 3.33
C GLU A 436 5.05 -18.60 1.82
N LEU A 437 3.80 -18.87 1.42
CA LEU A 437 3.44 -18.99 0.01
C LEU A 437 3.60 -17.64 -0.72
N VAL A 438 3.19 -16.54 -0.09
CA VAL A 438 3.38 -15.19 -0.66
C VAL A 438 4.87 -14.84 -0.73
N GLN A 439 5.64 -15.12 0.32
CA GLN A 439 7.10 -14.91 0.32
C GLN A 439 7.78 -15.74 -0.79
N LYS A 440 7.39 -17.01 -0.96
CA LYS A 440 7.92 -17.88 -2.03
C LYS A 440 7.52 -17.38 -3.43
N ALA A 441 6.33 -16.81 -3.59
CA ALA A 441 5.91 -16.19 -4.86
C ALA A 441 6.84 -15.04 -5.28
N PHE A 442 7.33 -14.23 -4.33
CA PHE A 442 8.30 -13.18 -4.61
C PHE A 442 9.69 -13.68 -5.00
N SER A 443 10.02 -14.96 -4.77
CA SER A 443 11.22 -15.59 -5.33
C SER A 443 11.08 -15.90 -6.83
N GLY A 444 9.86 -15.96 -7.35
CA GLY A 444 9.58 -16.13 -8.78
C GLY A 444 9.84 -14.87 -9.61
N ASP A 445 9.62 -14.97 -10.92
CA ASP A 445 9.84 -13.91 -11.90
C ASP A 445 8.54 -13.31 -12.47
N ASN A 446 7.39 -13.97 -12.30
CA ASN A 446 6.12 -13.51 -12.84
C ASN A 446 5.34 -12.64 -11.83
N CYS A 447 5.38 -11.33 -12.07
CA CYS A 447 4.77 -10.31 -11.23
C CYS A 447 4.26 -9.17 -12.13
N TYR A 448 3.21 -8.48 -11.73
CA TYR A 448 2.83 -7.22 -12.35
C TYR A 448 2.26 -6.23 -11.34
N VAL A 449 2.38 -4.94 -11.66
CA VAL A 449 1.80 -3.85 -10.88
C VAL A 449 0.62 -3.24 -11.63
N THR A 450 -0.45 -2.88 -10.94
CA THR A 450 -1.68 -2.38 -11.57
C THR A 450 -2.51 -1.47 -10.66
N ASP A 451 -3.33 -0.59 -11.26
CA ASP A 451 -4.44 0.09 -10.58
C ASP A 451 -5.82 -0.28 -11.15
N GLY A 452 -5.90 -1.41 -11.87
CA GLY A 452 -7.12 -1.91 -12.51
C GLY A 452 -6.91 -3.14 -13.39
N PRO A 453 -6.38 -3.00 -14.62
CA PRO A 453 -6.29 -4.09 -15.60
C PRO A 453 -5.31 -5.19 -15.15
N ALA A 454 -5.51 -6.41 -15.63
CA ALA A 454 -4.51 -7.47 -15.48
C ALA A 454 -3.58 -7.49 -16.69
N LEU A 455 -2.30 -7.72 -16.42
CA LEU A 455 -1.27 -7.88 -17.44
C LEU A 455 -0.22 -8.88 -16.95
N TRP A 456 -0.09 -10.03 -17.61
CA TRP A 456 0.90 -11.04 -17.24
C TRP A 456 1.46 -11.71 -18.50
N TRP A 457 2.42 -12.61 -18.31
CA TRP A 457 2.97 -13.42 -19.38
C TRP A 457 3.04 -14.89 -18.97
N GLU A 458 3.00 -15.77 -19.96
CA GLU A 458 3.23 -17.20 -19.84
C GLU A 458 4.35 -17.61 -20.81
N ARG A 459 5.16 -18.61 -20.43
CA ARG A 459 6.22 -19.12 -21.31
C ARG A 459 5.60 -20.08 -22.32
N THR A 460 5.90 -19.89 -23.60
CA THR A 460 5.56 -20.87 -24.64
C THR A 460 6.72 -21.85 -24.81
N LEU A 461 6.40 -23.14 -24.94
CA LEU A 461 7.39 -24.18 -25.14
C LEU A 461 7.39 -24.66 -26.59
N ASP A 462 8.57 -24.92 -27.15
CA ASP A 462 8.71 -25.63 -28.42
C ASP A 462 8.40 -27.13 -28.27
N SER A 463 8.44 -27.86 -29.39
CA SER A 463 8.22 -29.31 -29.41
C SER A 463 9.23 -30.12 -28.57
N ASN A 464 10.34 -29.51 -28.15
CA ASN A 464 11.38 -30.10 -27.31
C ASN A 464 11.27 -29.65 -25.84
N GLY A 465 10.21 -28.93 -25.46
CA GLY A 465 10.01 -28.41 -24.12
C GLY A 465 10.92 -27.22 -23.76
N ARG A 466 11.57 -26.59 -24.75
CA ARG A 466 12.40 -25.40 -24.54
C ARG A 466 11.57 -24.14 -24.69
N ASN A 467 11.89 -23.12 -23.91
CA ASN A 467 11.23 -21.83 -24.01
C ASN A 467 11.42 -21.23 -25.43
N SER A 468 10.33 -21.16 -26.20
CA SER A 468 10.30 -20.61 -27.56
C SER A 468 9.93 -19.13 -27.60
N GLY A 469 9.25 -18.64 -26.56
CA GLY A 469 8.63 -17.32 -26.57
C GLY A 469 7.76 -17.08 -25.34
N LEU A 470 6.92 -16.07 -25.44
CA LEU A 470 5.98 -15.66 -24.41
C LEU A 470 4.61 -15.45 -25.02
N LEU A 471 3.59 -15.70 -24.20
CA LEU A 471 2.24 -15.24 -24.44
C LEU A 471 1.93 -14.14 -23.43
N PHE A 472 1.82 -12.90 -23.88
CA PHE A 472 1.37 -11.79 -23.02
C PHE A 472 -0.15 -11.72 -23.02
N HIS A 473 -0.73 -11.62 -21.83
CA HIS A 473 -2.17 -11.53 -21.63
C HIS A 473 -2.53 -10.17 -21.04
N ALA A 474 -3.45 -9.45 -21.67
CA ALA A 474 -4.03 -8.23 -21.14
C ALA A 474 -5.54 -8.42 -20.94
N ARG A 475 -6.05 -8.08 -19.76
CA ARG A 475 -7.49 -8.17 -19.43
C ARG A 475 -7.99 -6.90 -18.74
N SER A 476 -9.14 -6.41 -19.15
CA SER A 476 -9.88 -5.29 -18.58
C SER A 476 -11.39 -5.56 -18.67
N ASN A 477 -12.20 -4.76 -17.99
CA ASN A 477 -13.66 -4.83 -18.02
C ASN A 477 -14.25 -3.42 -18.14
N GLN A 478 -15.58 -3.30 -18.22
CA GLN A 478 -16.25 -2.01 -18.42
C GLN A 478 -15.97 -1.01 -17.29
N ASP A 479 -15.93 -1.48 -16.04
CA ASP A 479 -15.64 -0.66 -14.87
C ASP A 479 -14.22 -0.07 -14.89
N LEU A 480 -13.30 -0.72 -15.60
CA LEU A 480 -11.89 -0.33 -15.74
C LEU A 480 -11.58 0.37 -17.07
N GLY A 481 -12.60 0.75 -17.84
CA GLY A 481 -12.49 1.50 -19.08
C GLY A 481 -12.80 0.71 -20.35
N GLY A 482 -13.16 -0.57 -20.25
CA GLY A 482 -13.74 -1.40 -21.32
C GLY A 482 -12.83 -1.78 -22.48
N CYS A 483 -11.77 -1.01 -22.75
CA CYS A 483 -10.81 -1.27 -23.82
C CYS A 483 -9.43 -0.71 -23.46
N PHE A 484 -8.41 -1.17 -24.20
CA PHE A 484 -7.04 -0.67 -24.06
C PHE A 484 -6.79 0.50 -25.01
N ARG A 485 -6.26 1.59 -24.45
CA ARG A 485 -5.66 2.69 -25.20
C ARG A 485 -4.40 2.23 -25.90
N TYR A 486 -3.56 1.45 -25.20
CA TYR A 486 -2.40 0.77 -25.78
C TYR A 486 -2.02 -0.46 -24.97
N ILE A 487 -1.35 -1.40 -25.64
CA ILE A 487 -0.54 -2.46 -25.06
C ILE A 487 0.82 -2.40 -25.77
N LYS A 488 1.90 -2.30 -25.01
CA LYS A 488 3.26 -2.18 -25.52
C LYS A 488 4.15 -3.25 -24.90
N ILE A 489 4.95 -3.89 -25.74
CA ILE A 489 5.93 -4.90 -25.33
C ILE A 489 7.30 -4.32 -25.62
N PHE A 490 8.15 -4.35 -24.60
CA PHE A 490 9.49 -3.83 -24.61
C PHE A 490 10.49 -4.96 -24.37
N GLY A 491 11.69 -4.81 -24.89
CA GLY A 491 12.78 -5.73 -24.60
C GLY A 491 14.14 -5.11 -24.85
N ARG A 492 15.19 -5.77 -24.37
CA ARG A 492 16.57 -5.38 -24.63
C ARG A 492 17.33 -6.50 -25.32
N ARG A 493 17.83 -6.24 -26.53
CA ARG A 493 18.55 -7.24 -27.34
C ARG A 493 20.00 -7.40 -26.90
N ARG A 494 20.53 -8.62 -27.06
CA ARG A 494 21.98 -8.91 -27.09
C ARG A 494 22.48 -8.73 -28.54
N LEU A 495 23.47 -7.85 -28.72
CA LEU A 495 24.07 -7.52 -30.01
C LEU A 495 25.08 -8.61 -30.46
N PRO A 496 25.38 -8.70 -31.77
CA PRO A 496 26.50 -9.49 -32.27
C PRO A 496 27.80 -9.03 -31.60
N GLY A 497 28.39 -9.88 -30.76
CA GLY A 497 29.50 -9.53 -29.86
C GLY A 497 29.17 -9.61 -28.37
N GLY A 498 27.96 -10.05 -28.01
CA GLY A 498 27.58 -10.41 -26.63
C GLY A 498 27.20 -9.24 -25.73
N LYS A 499 27.43 -7.99 -26.16
CA LYS A 499 27.04 -6.77 -25.45
C LYS A 499 25.53 -6.54 -25.55
N LEU A 500 24.92 -6.01 -24.49
CA LEU A 500 23.54 -5.52 -24.55
C LEU A 500 23.45 -4.27 -25.42
N SER A 501 22.34 -4.15 -26.15
CA SER A 501 21.94 -2.89 -26.79
C SER A 501 21.94 -1.74 -25.77
N PRO A 502 22.23 -0.48 -26.16
CA PRO A 502 22.41 0.61 -25.21
C PRO A 502 21.11 1.02 -24.49
N ARG A 503 19.95 0.72 -25.07
CA ARG A 503 18.63 1.06 -24.53
C ARG A 503 17.67 -0.10 -24.78
N GLU A 504 16.63 -0.15 -23.95
CA GLU A 504 15.45 -0.95 -24.25
C GLU A 504 14.75 -0.40 -25.51
N GLU A 505 14.16 -1.29 -26.29
CA GLU A 505 13.43 -0.96 -27.51
C GLU A 505 11.98 -1.45 -27.44
N LEU A 506 11.12 -0.78 -28.20
CA LEU A 506 9.75 -1.19 -28.40
C LEU A 506 9.74 -2.38 -29.38
N HIS A 507 9.38 -3.56 -28.88
CA HIS A 507 9.24 -4.76 -29.70
C HIS A 507 7.91 -4.75 -30.47
N LEU A 508 6.81 -4.50 -29.76
CA LEU A 508 5.47 -4.48 -30.32
C LEU A 508 4.63 -3.38 -29.66
N ALA A 509 3.79 -2.71 -30.43
CA ALA A 509 2.73 -1.85 -29.92
C ALA A 509 1.40 -2.18 -30.59
N SER A 510 0.34 -2.37 -29.81
CA SER A 510 -1.02 -2.46 -30.34
C SER A 510 -1.48 -1.09 -30.88
N GLN A 511 -2.39 -1.12 -31.85
CA GLN A 511 -3.13 0.07 -32.28
C GLN A 511 -4.16 0.48 -31.21
N VAL A 512 -4.56 1.75 -31.24
CA VAL A 512 -5.53 2.35 -30.30
C VAL A 512 -6.87 1.61 -30.36
N ALA A 513 -7.52 1.40 -29.21
CA ALA A 513 -8.80 0.70 -29.03
C ALA A 513 -8.73 -0.83 -29.17
N THR A 514 -7.79 -1.45 -28.46
CA THR A 514 -7.69 -2.92 -28.36
C THR A 514 -8.83 -3.47 -27.48
N LEU A 515 -9.33 -4.67 -27.80
CA LEU A 515 -10.42 -5.35 -27.08
C LEU A 515 -10.13 -5.47 -25.56
N PRO A 516 -11.14 -5.62 -24.69
CA PRO A 516 -10.94 -5.83 -23.24
C PRO A 516 -10.12 -7.07 -22.89
N SER A 517 -9.97 -8.01 -23.83
CA SER A 517 -9.18 -9.23 -23.67
C SER A 517 -8.29 -9.41 -24.90
N VAL A 518 -6.97 -9.45 -24.69
CA VAL A 518 -5.97 -9.59 -25.76
C VAL A 518 -4.88 -10.56 -25.32
N ASP A 519 -4.54 -11.48 -26.21
CA ASP A 519 -3.39 -12.38 -26.07
C ASP A 519 -2.41 -12.11 -27.20
N ILE A 520 -1.13 -11.91 -26.86
CA ILE A 520 -0.08 -11.47 -27.79
C ILE A 520 1.09 -12.44 -27.69
N PRO A 521 1.24 -13.39 -28.63
CA PRO A 521 2.42 -14.23 -28.71
C PRO A 521 3.63 -13.42 -29.19
N VAL A 522 4.78 -13.61 -28.54
CA VAL A 522 6.04 -12.95 -28.85
C VAL A 522 7.19 -13.93 -28.70
N ASP A 523 8.01 -14.08 -29.73
CA ASP A 523 9.24 -14.88 -29.64
C ASP A 523 10.34 -14.10 -28.90
N PHE A 524 11.18 -14.80 -28.14
CA PHE A 524 12.32 -14.15 -27.46
C PHE A 524 13.37 -13.61 -28.44
N GLU A 525 13.47 -14.17 -29.65
CA GLU A 525 14.52 -13.81 -30.63
C GLU A 525 15.92 -13.73 -29.99
N ASN A 526 16.53 -12.53 -29.95
CA ASN A 526 17.78 -12.22 -29.24
C ASN A 526 17.56 -11.23 -28.08
N TYR A 527 16.34 -11.07 -27.59
CA TYR A 527 16.02 -10.31 -26.40
C TYR A 527 16.49 -11.06 -25.15
N VAL A 528 17.22 -10.37 -24.28
CA VAL A 528 17.63 -10.90 -22.99
C VAL A 528 16.45 -10.93 -22.02
N TYR A 529 15.54 -9.98 -22.16
CA TYR A 529 14.26 -10.00 -21.49
C TYR A 529 13.19 -9.31 -22.33
N LEU A 530 11.93 -9.67 -22.05
CA LEU A 530 10.73 -9.02 -22.56
C LEU A 530 9.83 -8.61 -21.38
N ARG A 531 9.11 -7.51 -21.52
CA ARG A 531 8.11 -7.04 -20.55
C ARG A 531 7.01 -6.27 -21.25
N ALA A 532 5.86 -6.07 -20.60
CA ALA A 532 4.75 -5.34 -21.18
C ALA A 532 4.23 -4.22 -20.27
N GLU A 533 3.57 -3.25 -20.89
CA GLU A 533 2.77 -2.20 -20.24
C GLU A 533 1.47 -1.98 -21.01
N CYS A 534 0.39 -1.69 -20.30
CA CYS A 534 -0.88 -1.31 -20.93
C CYS A 534 -1.52 -0.13 -20.22
N GLU A 535 -2.35 0.62 -20.96
CA GLU A 535 -3.23 1.65 -20.41
C GLU A 535 -4.64 1.48 -20.98
N THR A 536 -5.67 1.57 -20.16
CA THR A 536 -7.08 1.52 -20.58
C THR A 536 -7.57 2.87 -21.08
N ALA A 537 -8.75 2.93 -21.71
CA ALA A 537 -9.33 4.18 -22.19
C ALA A 537 -9.58 5.22 -21.07
N THR A 538 -9.74 4.79 -19.83
CA THR A 538 -9.94 5.66 -18.66
C THR A 538 -8.63 5.96 -17.91
N GLY A 539 -7.48 5.53 -18.46
CA GLY A 539 -6.16 5.82 -17.90
C GLY A 539 -5.72 4.85 -16.78
N LYS A 540 -6.38 3.69 -16.64
CA LYS A 540 -5.90 2.62 -15.76
C LYS A 540 -4.68 1.95 -16.37
N PHE A 541 -3.70 1.57 -15.56
CA PHE A 541 -2.37 1.16 -16.01
C PHE A 541 -1.95 -0.17 -15.39
N ALA A 542 -1.21 -0.97 -16.15
CA ALA A 542 -0.48 -2.12 -15.62
C ALA A 542 0.88 -2.29 -16.30
N LEU A 543 1.82 -2.91 -15.59
CA LEU A 543 3.19 -3.18 -16.03
C LEU A 543 3.66 -4.53 -15.49
N THR A 544 4.24 -5.37 -16.36
CA THR A 544 4.80 -6.67 -15.95
C THR A 544 6.25 -6.54 -15.49
N SER A 545 6.67 -7.49 -14.66
CA SER A 545 8.07 -7.86 -14.51
C SER A 545 8.71 -8.27 -15.84
N ALA A 546 10.04 -8.35 -15.84
CA ALA A 546 10.80 -8.84 -16.98
C ALA A 546 10.80 -10.37 -17.03
N ALA A 547 10.31 -10.92 -18.14
CA ALA A 547 10.48 -12.32 -18.48
C ALA A 547 11.87 -12.52 -19.11
N VAL A 548 12.72 -13.33 -18.47
CA VAL A 548 14.09 -13.60 -18.95
C VAL A 548 14.13 -14.84 -19.81
N GLN A 549 14.97 -14.85 -20.85
CA GLN A 549 15.24 -16.05 -21.65
C GLN A 549 16.02 -17.05 -20.78
N GLN A 550 15.43 -18.22 -20.51
CA GLN A 550 16.05 -19.31 -19.72
C GLN A 550 16.86 -20.25 -20.61
#